data_AF-A0AAQ3WIZ2-F1
#
_entry.id   AF-A0AAQ3WIZ2-F1
#
_cell.length_a   1.000
_cell.length_b   1.000
_cell.length_c   1.000
_cell.angle_alpha   90.00
_cell.angle_beta   90.00
_cell.angle_gamma   90.00
#
_symmetry.space_group_name_H-M   'P 1'
#
loop_
_entity.id
_entity.type
_entity.pdbx_description
1 polymer ?
#
loop_
_entity_poly.entity_id
_entity_poly.type
_entity_poly.pdbx_seq_one_letter_code
_entity_poly.pdbx_strand_id
1 'polypeptide(L)' 'MFACKPADMPGVPRELAEHQLKVFPNAKPIKQRLRRFTPEKAELTWLKAAGFIREVMHPEWLANPILVLKKNKKN' A
#
# COMPACT_ATOMS: atom_id res chain seq x y z
N MET A 1 6.80 15.51 -9.07
CA MET A 1 5.88 16.21 -8.16
C MET A 1 4.50 15.58 -8.30
N PHE A 2 3.86 15.20 -7.19
CA PHE A 2 2.46 14.76 -7.21
C PHE A 2 1.54 15.98 -7.34
N ALA A 3 0.37 15.82 -7.95
CA ALA A 3 -0.56 16.92 -8.22
C ALA A 3 -1.23 17.47 -6.94
N CYS A 4 -1.23 16.72 -5.83
CA CYS A 4 -1.88 17.09 -4.57
C CYS A 4 -0.90 16.95 -3.40
N LYS A 5 -1.05 17.81 -2.38
CA LYS A 5 -0.32 17.68 -1.11
C LYS A 5 -1.06 16.69 -0.20
N PRO A 6 -0.37 16.00 0.73
CA PRO A 6 -1.03 15.13 1.70
C PRO A 6 -2.16 15.82 2.50
N ALA A 7 -2.00 17.11 2.80
CA ALA A 7 -3.02 17.92 3.45
C ALA A 7 -4.31 18.07 2.63
N ASP A 8 -4.25 17.90 1.31
CA ASP A 8 -5.39 18.01 0.40
C ASP A 8 -6.17 16.67 0.28
N MET A 9 -5.74 15.63 1.00
CA MET A 9 -6.36 14.29 1.00
C MET A 9 -6.87 13.93 2.40
N PRO A 10 -8.05 14.40 2.84
CA PRO A 10 -8.58 14.16 4.19
C PRO A 10 -8.95 12.69 4.51
N GLY A 11 -8.61 11.75 3.62
CA GLY A 11 -9.01 10.35 3.71
C GLY A 11 -10.49 10.13 3.41
N VAL A 12 -10.91 8.86 3.42
CA VAL A 12 -12.31 8.45 3.29
C VAL A 12 -12.76 7.92 4.66
N PRO A 13 -14.00 8.20 5.11
CA PRO A 13 -14.53 7.64 6.34
C PRO A 13 -14.36 6.12 6.40
N ARG A 14 -13.91 5.58 7.55
CA ARG A 14 -13.66 4.14 7.71
C ARG A 14 -14.90 3.30 7.43
N GLU A 15 -16.08 3.80 7.82
CA GLU A 15 -17.37 3.15 7.56
C GLU A 15 -17.63 2.88 6.06
N LEU A 16 -17.03 3.67 5.17
CA LEU A 16 -17.16 3.52 3.72
C LEU A 16 -15.97 2.75 3.09
N ALA A 17 -14.78 2.90 3.64
CA ALA A 17 -13.54 2.38 3.04
C ALA A 17 -13.05 1.06 3.67
N GLU A 18 -13.45 0.75 4.91
CA GLU A 18 -13.00 -0.43 5.63
C GLU A 18 -13.76 -1.67 5.16
N HIS A 19 -12.99 -2.65 4.69
CA HIS A 19 -13.53 -3.91 4.21
C HIS A 19 -12.80 -5.07 4.90
N GLN A 20 -13.55 -6.09 5.28
CA GLN A 20 -12.97 -7.33 5.80
C GLN A 20 -12.72 -8.31 4.65
N LEU A 21 -11.47 -8.73 4.50
CA LEU A 21 -11.13 -9.79 3.55
C LEU A 21 -11.62 -11.14 4.11
N LYS A 22 -12.54 -11.80 3.40
CA LYS A 22 -12.94 -13.17 3.72
C LYS A 22 -11.84 -14.13 3.28
N VAL A 23 -11.06 -14.62 4.24
CA VAL A 23 -10.01 -15.62 4.03
C VAL A 23 -10.57 -17.00 4.41
N PHE A 24 -10.12 -18.06 3.72
CA PHE A 24 -10.48 -19.42 4.11
C PHE A 24 -10.03 -19.70 5.56
N PRO A 25 -10.87 -20.31 6.41
CA PRO A 25 -10.53 -20.54 7.83
C PRO A 25 -9.23 -21.32 8.05
N ASN A 26 -8.89 -22.21 7.11
CA ASN A 26 -7.71 -23.06 7.17
C ASN A 26 -6.52 -22.50 6.35
N ALA A 27 -6.60 -21.25 5.89
CA ALA A 27 -5.51 -20.63 5.14
C ALA A 27 -4.30 -20.41 6.05
N LYS A 28 -3.14 -20.92 5.66
CA LYS A 28 -1.89 -20.70 6.36
C LYS A 28 -1.31 -19.33 5.99
N PRO A 29 -0.90 -18.49 6.96
CA PRO A 29 -0.19 -17.25 6.67
C PRO A 29 1.10 -17.50 5.88
N ILE A 30 1.36 -16.66 4.88
CA ILE A 30 2.57 -16.75 4.05
C ILE A 30 3.38 -15.47 4.21
N LYS A 31 4.67 -15.63 4.56
CA LYS A 31 5.66 -14.57 4.50
C LYS A 31 6.55 -14.76 3.27
N GLN A 32 6.30 -13.99 2.23
CA GLN A 32 7.17 -14.00 1.06
C GLN A 32 8.54 -13.42 1.43
N ARG A 33 9.62 -14.09 1.00
CA ARG A 33 10.98 -13.61 1.20
C ARG A 33 11.14 -12.23 0.56
N LEU A 34 11.57 -11.23 1.34
CA LEU A 34 11.78 -9.87 0.85
C LEU A 34 12.70 -9.87 -0.37
N ARG A 35 12.21 -9.29 -1.49
CA ARG A 35 13.06 -9.04 -2.65
C ARG A 35 13.74 -7.68 -2.49
N ARG A 36 14.92 -7.50 -3.08
CA ARG A 36 15.52 -6.16 -3.19
C ARG A 36 14.52 -5.28 -3.95
N PHE A 37 13.87 -4.43 -3.19
CA PHE A 37 12.89 -3.48 -3.65
C PHE A 37 13.51 -2.12 -3.40
N THR A 38 13.66 -1.32 -4.46
CA THR A 38 14.00 0.09 -4.36
C THR A 38 12.74 0.87 -4.71
N PRO A 39 11.80 1.02 -3.76
CA PRO A 39 10.75 2.01 -3.92
C PRO A 39 11.41 3.37 -4.00
N GLU A 40 10.84 4.28 -4.77
CA GLU A 40 11.21 5.68 -4.63
C GLU A 40 10.86 6.11 -3.20
N LYS A 41 11.86 6.46 -2.39
CA LYS A 41 11.68 6.89 -0.99
C LYS A 41 10.62 8.00 -0.86
N ALA A 42 10.48 8.82 -1.90
CA ALA A 42 9.48 9.87 -2.00
C ALA A 42 8.04 9.33 -2.00
N GLU A 43 7.76 8.24 -2.71
CA GLU A 43 6.41 7.65 -2.79
C GLU A 43 5.99 7.07 -1.44
N LEU A 44 6.86 6.30 -0.78
CA LEU A 44 6.58 5.77 0.56
C LEU A 44 6.34 6.87 1.59
N THR A 45 7.18 7.91 1.56
CA THR A 45 7.03 9.06 2.47
C THR A 45 5.70 9.77 2.24
N TRP A 46 5.32 9.96 0.97
CA TRP A 46 4.05 10.58 0.60
C TRP A 46 2.84 9.72 1.00
N LEU A 47 2.85 8.41 0.72
CA LEU A 47 1.78 7.48 1.11
C LEU A 47 1.60 7.42 2.63
N LYS A 48 2.70 7.44 3.38
CA LYS A 48 2.67 7.48 4.85
C LYS A 48 2.11 8.81 5.35
N ALA A 49 2.53 9.93 4.77
CA ALA A 49 2.04 11.27 5.12
C ALA A 49 0.55 11.46 4.80
N ALA A 50 0.05 10.86 3.72
CA ALA A 50 -1.37 10.86 3.35
C ALA A 50 -2.22 9.87 4.18
N GLY A 51 -1.60 9.06 5.05
CA GLY A 51 -2.31 8.08 5.88
C GLY A 51 -2.79 6.83 5.14
N PHE A 52 -2.35 6.60 3.90
CA PHE A 52 -2.73 5.42 3.12
C PHE A 52 -2.03 4.14 3.59
N ILE A 53 -0.82 4.26 4.13
CA ILE A 53 -0.06 3.15 4.69
C ILE A 53 0.33 3.42 6.14
N ARG A 54 0.49 2.34 6.91
CA ARG A 54 0.97 2.39 8.29
C ARG A 54 1.99 1.29 8.54
N GLU A 55 2.85 1.50 9.53
CA GLU A 55 3.75 0.47 10.00
C GLU A 55 2.98 -0.59 10.80
N VAL A 56 3.36 -1.86 10.62
CA VAL A 56 2.78 -3.00 11.33
C VAL A 56 3.92 -3.84 11.89
N MET A 57 3.86 -4.12 13.18
CA MET A 57 4.87 -4.92 13.87
C MET A 57 4.55 -6.41 13.75
N HIS A 58 5.56 -7.22 13.44
CA HIS A 58 5.51 -8.68 13.40
C HIS A 58 4.33 -9.29 12.60
N PRO A 59 4.12 -8.92 11.32
CA PRO A 59 3.01 -9.44 10.55
C PRO A 59 3.17 -10.95 10.29
N GLU A 60 2.05 -11.68 10.32
CA GLU A 60 2.00 -13.10 9.92
C GLU A 60 1.98 -13.26 8.39
N TRP A 61 1.44 -12.27 7.68
CA TRP A 61 1.36 -12.21 6.23
C TRP A 61 2.32 -11.16 5.67
N LEU A 62 3.14 -11.52 4.68
CA LEU A 62 4.03 -10.57 4.01
C LEU A 62 4.03 -10.83 2.50
N ALA A 63 3.63 -9.83 1.73
CA ALA A 63 3.68 -9.86 0.26
C ALA A 63 4.75 -8.88 -0.25
N ASN A 64 5.42 -9.24 -1.33
CA ASN A 64 6.38 -8.35 -1.98
C ASN A 64 5.69 -7.45 -3.01
N PRO A 65 5.73 -6.12 -2.88
CA PRO A 65 5.30 -5.22 -3.94
C PRO A 65 6.23 -5.29 -5.15
N ILE A 66 5.67 -5.12 -6.34
CA ILE A 66 6.42 -5.05 -7.61
C ILE A 66 6.05 -3.72 -8.27
N LEU A 67 7.06 -2.91 -8.60
CA LEU A 67 6.83 -1.70 -9.39
C LEU A 67 6.56 -2.09 -10.84
N VAL A 68 5.47 -1.58 -11.39
CA VAL A 68 5.11 -1.76 -12.80
C VAL A 68 5.00 -0.38 -13.42
N LEU A 69 5.71 -0.16 -14.52
CA LEU A 69 5.59 1.07 -15.28
C LEU A 69 4.19 1.15 -15.89
N LYS A 70 3.43 2.17 -15.49
CA LYS A 70 2.14 2.46 -16.10
C LYS A 70 2.36 2.86 -17.56
N LYS A 71 1.77 2.12 -18.50
CA LYS A 71 1.76 2.53 -19.91
C LYS A 71 0.93 3.81 -20.05
N ASN A 72 1.57 4.90 -20.49
CA ASN A 72 0.85 6.10 -20.88
C ASN A 72 0.18 5.84 -22.23
N LYS A 73 -1.16 5.88 -22.29
CA LYS A 73 -1.85 6.03 -23.57
C LYS A 73 -1.57 7.44 -24.06
N LYS A 74 -0.82 7.58 -25.16
CA LYS A 74 -0.84 8.80 -25.96
C LYS A 74 -2.21 8.87 -26.59
N ASN A 75 -3.08 9.70 -26.02
CA ASN A 75 -4.21 10.25 -26.76
C ASN A 75 -3.71 11.44 -27.56
#